data_AF-A0A820STU6-F1
#
_entry.id   AF-A0A820STU6-F1
#
_cell.length_a   1.000
_cell.length_b   1.000
_cell.length_c   1.000
_cell.angle_alpha   90.00
_cell.angle_beta   90.00
_cell.angle_gamma   90.00
#
_symmetry.space_group_name_H-M   'P 1'
#
loop_
_entity.id
_entity.type
_entity.pdbx_description
1 polymer ?
#
loop_
_entity_poly.entity_id
_entity_poly.type
_entity_poly.pdbx_seq_one_letter_code
_entity_poly.pdbx_strand_id
1 'polypeptide(L)'
;LDKLFHFLRQHFEEQESYYGKQFLISLTNHHGAEGKLNSKYRELYEGSEKVYLKFEDFDFHKECAGMRYDRLTILLARTIADQDDYGYFAVT
;
A
#
# COMPACT_ATOMS: atom_id res chain seq x y z
N LEU A 1 -5.80 -14.95 -15.13
CA LEU A 1 -5.13 -13.66 -14.86
C LEU A 1 -6.07 -12.50 -15.20
N ASP A 2 -6.65 -12.44 -16.40
CA ASP A 2 -7.53 -11.32 -16.81
C ASP A 2 -8.72 -11.04 -15.89
N LYS A 3 -9.43 -12.08 -15.43
CA LYS A 3 -10.53 -11.90 -14.47
C LYS A 3 -10.05 -11.29 -13.14
N LEU A 4 -8.84 -11.63 -12.69
CA LEU A 4 -8.31 -11.13 -11.43
C LEU A 4 -7.97 -9.64 -11.53
N PHE A 5 -7.34 -9.23 -12.63
CA PHE A 5 -7.11 -7.81 -12.93
C PHE A 5 -8.41 -7.02 -13.02
N HIS A 6 -9.46 -7.60 -13.61
CA HIS A 6 -10.78 -6.96 -13.68
C HIS A 6 -11.39 -6.71 -12.29
N PHE A 7 -11.43 -7.73 -11.43
CA PHE A 7 -11.96 -7.57 -10.06
C PHE A 7 -11.13 -6.59 -9.22
N LEU A 8 -9.80 -6.64 -9.36
CA LEU A 8 -8.91 -5.72 -8.65
C LEU A 8 -9.11 -4.27 -9.10
N ARG A 9 -9.27 -4.06 -10.41
CA ARG A 9 -9.57 -2.73 -10.97
C ARG A 9 -10.89 -2.20 -10.42
N GLN A 10 -11.95 -3.00 -10.48
CA GLN A 10 -13.25 -2.61 -9.94
C GLN A 10 -13.17 -2.27 -8.45
N HIS A 11 -12.46 -3.10 -7.67
CA HIS A 11 -12.24 -2.83 -6.25
C HIS A 11 -11.59 -1.46 -6.02
N PHE A 12 -10.52 -1.14 -6.76
CA PHE A 12 -9.85 0.15 -6.60
C PHE A 12 -10.67 1.34 -7.14
N GLU A 13 -11.47 1.17 -8.18
CA GLU A 13 -12.41 2.21 -8.65
C GLU A 13 -13.48 2.52 -7.61
N GLU A 14 -14.05 1.50 -6.97
CA GLU A 14 -15.00 1.68 -5.87
C GLU A 14 -14.33 2.37 -4.67
N GLN A 15 -13.14 1.92 -4.27
CA GLN A 15 -12.36 2.50 -3.18
C GLN A 15 -11.99 3.97 -3.44
N GLU A 16 -11.58 4.30 -4.67
CA GLU A 16 -11.29 5.67 -5.11
C GLU A 16 -12.53 6.57 -5.04
N SER A 17 -13.71 6.05 -5.37
CA SER A 17 -14.98 6.78 -5.26
C SER A 17 -15.31 7.16 -3.80
N TYR A 18 -14.98 6.29 -2.84
CA TYR A 18 -15.27 6.53 -1.42
C TYR A 18 -14.21 7.38 -0.71
N TYR A 19 -12.93 7.17 -1.03
CA TYR A 19 -11.81 7.72 -0.25
C TYR A 19 -10.89 8.66 -1.06
N GLY A 20 -11.04 8.73 -2.38
CA GLY A 20 -10.15 9.49 -3.25
C GLY A 20 -8.83 8.78 -3.51
N LYS A 21 -7.73 9.54 -3.58
CA LYS A 21 -6.37 9.00 -3.79
C LYS A 21 -5.99 8.06 -2.64
N GLN A 22 -5.28 6.98 -2.95
CA GLN A 22 -4.95 5.97 -1.95
C GLN A 22 -3.48 5.57 -1.99
N PHE A 23 -2.95 5.33 -0.80
CA PHE A 23 -1.61 4.80 -0.59
C PHE A 23 -1.72 3.40 0.03
N LEU A 24 -1.34 2.39 -0.73
CA LEU A 24 -1.36 0.98 -0.34
C LEU A 24 -0.06 0.63 0.38
N ILE A 25 -0.16 0.19 1.63
CA ILE A 25 0.99 -0.20 2.43
C ILE A 25 0.89 -1.69 2.76
N SER A 26 1.86 -2.47 2.31
CA SER A 26 1.98 -3.90 2.64
C SER A 26 3.04 -4.09 3.72
N LEU A 27 2.64 -4.56 4.90
CA LEU A 27 3.54 -4.83 6.04
C LEU A 27 4.01 -6.29 6.11
N THR A 28 3.91 -7.01 5.00
CA THR A 28 4.13 -8.46 4.94
C THR A 28 5.60 -8.84 5.14
N ASN A 29 5.84 -10.01 5.74
CA ASN A 29 7.19 -10.56 5.77
C ASN A 29 7.56 -11.08 4.37
N HIS A 30 8.74 -10.73 3.87
CA HIS A 30 9.17 -11.16 2.54
C HIS A 30 9.55 -12.65 2.48
N HIS A 31 9.51 -13.35 3.61
CA HIS A 31 9.74 -14.80 3.69
C HIS A 31 8.46 -15.63 3.65
N GLY A 32 8.58 -16.83 3.09
CA GLY A 32 7.52 -17.85 3.14
C GLY A 32 6.31 -17.55 2.25
N ALA A 33 5.11 -17.89 2.75
CA ALA A 33 3.86 -17.74 2.01
C ALA A 33 3.45 -16.26 1.84
N GLU A 34 3.77 -15.41 2.82
CA GLU A 34 3.47 -13.98 2.78
C GLU A 34 4.25 -13.26 1.67
N GLY A 35 5.54 -13.60 1.48
CA GLY A 35 6.34 -13.06 0.39
C GLY A 35 5.74 -13.35 -0.99
N LYS A 36 5.23 -14.58 -1.21
CA LYS A 36 4.56 -14.94 -2.47
C LYS A 36 3.29 -14.14 -2.70
N LEU A 37 2.51 -13.90 -1.63
CA LEU A 37 1.31 -13.07 -1.69
C LEU A 37 1.66 -11.62 -2.06
N ASN A 38 2.68 -11.07 -1.39
CA ASN A 38 3.15 -9.71 -1.66
C ASN A 38 3.65 -9.54 -3.10
N SER A 39 4.44 -10.49 -3.60
CA SER A 39 4.92 -10.47 -4.99
C SER A 39 3.77 -10.52 -5.99
N LYS A 40 2.74 -11.33 -5.73
CA LYS A 40 1.55 -11.37 -6.59
C LYS A 40 0.73 -10.09 -6.51
N TYR A 41 0.59 -9.49 -5.34
CA TYR A 41 -0.10 -8.23 -5.19
C TYR A 41 0.64 -7.09 -5.92
N ARG A 42 1.97 -7.06 -5.82
CA ARG A 42 2.83 -6.14 -6.57
C ARG A 42 2.66 -6.30 -8.08
N GLU A 43 2.73 -7.54 -8.59
CA GLU A 43 2.54 -7.83 -10.03
C GLU A 43 1.17 -7.35 -10.52
N LEU A 44 0.13 -7.54 -9.70
CA LEU A 44 -1.22 -7.09 -10.01
C LEU A 44 -1.34 -5.56 -10.02
N TYR A 45 -0.68 -4.89 -9.08
CA TYR A 45 -0.62 -3.44 -9.00
C TYR A 45 0.16 -2.84 -10.18
N GLU A 46 1.34 -3.37 -10.50
CA GLU A 46 2.18 -2.92 -11.63
C GLU A 46 1.48 -3.13 -12.99
N GLY A 47 0.67 -4.19 -13.10
CA GLY A 47 -0.18 -4.43 -14.27
C GLY A 47 -1.45 -3.57 -14.32
N SER A 48 -1.77 -2.84 -13.26
CA SER A 48 -2.86 -1.87 -13.24
C SER A 48 -2.32 -0.49 -13.61
N GLU A 49 -2.65 0.01 -14.80
CA GLU A 49 -2.25 1.35 -15.27
C GLU A 49 -2.98 2.48 -14.51
N LYS A 50 -2.88 2.53 -13.18
CA LYS A 50 -3.52 3.55 -12.36
C LYS A 50 -2.50 4.55 -11.83
N VAL A 51 -2.73 5.81 -12.16
CA VAL A 51 -1.88 6.97 -11.81
C VAL A 51 -2.05 7.40 -10.33
N TYR A 52 -3.15 7.02 -9.69
CA TYR A 52 -3.57 7.55 -8.37
C TYR A 52 -3.42 6.56 -7.20
N LEU A 53 -2.87 5.37 -7.47
CA LEU A 53 -2.53 4.42 -6.43
C LEU A 53 -1.01 4.45 -6.26
N LYS A 54 -0.55 4.51 -5.02
CA LYS A 54 0.85 4.25 -4.66
C LYS A 54 0.92 2.95 -3.88
N PHE A 55 1.99 2.18 -4.08
CA PHE A 55 2.22 0.93 -3.38
C PHE A 55 3.61 0.92 -2.74
N GLU A 56 3.65 0.66 -1.43
CA GLU A 56 4.88 0.49 -0.67
C GLU A 56 4.86 -0.86 0.04
N ASP A 57 5.90 -1.66 -0.19
CA ASP A 57 6.19 -2.83 0.62
C ASP A 57 7.18 -2.50 1.74
N PHE A 58 6.78 -2.80 2.96
CA PHE A 58 7.59 -2.54 4.14
C PHE A 58 7.72 -3.82 4.96
N ASP A 59 8.88 -4.46 4.87
CA ASP A 59 9.18 -5.66 5.64
C ASP A 59 9.35 -5.30 7.12
N PHE A 60 8.27 -5.44 7.88
CA PHE A 60 8.24 -5.12 9.30
C PHE A 60 9.22 -5.98 10.11
N HIS A 61 9.45 -7.23 9.72
CA HIS A 61 10.32 -8.15 10.47
C HIS A 61 11.78 -7.83 10.24
N LYS A 62 12.15 -7.38 9.04
CA LYS A 62 13.50 -6.93 8.73
C LYS A 62 13.79 -5.54 9.30
N GLU A 63 12.87 -4.61 9.14
CA GLU A 63 13.09 -3.20 9.51
C GLU A 63 12.85 -2.93 11.01
N CYS A 64 11.85 -3.57 11.63
CA CYS A 64 11.49 -3.36 13.04
C CYS A 64 11.92 -4.51 13.96
N ALA A 65 12.87 -5.36 13.52
CA ALA A 65 13.43 -6.45 14.32
C ALA A 65 13.82 -5.96 15.73
N GLY A 66 13.35 -6.65 16.77
CA GLY A 66 13.65 -6.29 18.17
C GLY A 66 12.82 -5.13 18.74
N MET A 67 11.58 -4.94 18.27
CA MET A 67 10.66 -3.86 18.72
C MET A 67 11.20 -2.45 18.46
N ARG A 68 12.01 -2.31 17.40
CA ARG A 68 12.60 -1.05 16.95
C ARG A 68 11.57 -0.23 16.17
N TYR A 69 10.57 0.28 16.88
CA TYR A 69 9.52 1.13 16.32
C TYR A 69 10.05 2.47 15.79
N ASP A 70 11.29 2.86 16.13
CA ASP A 70 12.00 3.99 15.54
C ASP A 70 12.03 3.92 14.00
N ARG A 71 12.01 2.70 13.45
CA ARG A 71 12.05 2.45 12.01
C ARG A 71 10.72 2.69 11.30
N LEU A 72 9.59 2.75 12.03
CA LEU A 72 8.32 3.21 11.46
C LEU A 72 8.40 4.67 10.98
N THR A 73 9.31 5.46 11.55
CA THR A 73 9.57 6.83 11.08
C THR A 73 10.03 6.85 9.62
N ILE A 74 10.68 5.79 9.13
CA ILE A 74 11.06 5.67 7.71
C ILE A 74 9.80 5.55 6.84
N LEU A 75 8.88 4.66 7.22
CA LEU A 75 7.62 4.50 6.51
C LEU A 75 6.82 5.80 6.53
N LEU A 76 6.69 6.43 7.71
CA LEU A 76 6.03 7.73 7.85
C LEU A 76 6.67 8.79 6.96
N ALA A 77 8.01 8.87 6.93
CA ALA A 77 8.71 9.84 6.07
C ALA A 77 8.45 9.60 4.58
N ARG A 78 8.24 8.35 4.14
CA ARG A 78 7.88 8.03 2.75
C ARG A 78 6.44 8.38 2.42
N THR A 79 5.53 8.32 3.39
CA THR A 79 4.09 8.53 3.17
C THR A 79 3.62 9.94 3.48
N ILE A 80 4.37 10.73 4.27
CA ILE A 80 3.88 12.01 4.82
C ILE A 80 3.53 13.03 3.74
N ALA A 81 4.33 13.09 2.67
CA ALA A 81 4.08 14.01 1.55
C ALA A 81 2.78 13.68 0.81
N ASP A 82 2.44 12.39 0.70
CA ASP A 82 1.18 11.93 0.12
C ASP A 82 0.02 12.16 1.09
N GLN A 83 0.21 11.90 2.37
CA GLN A 83 -0.79 12.14 3.39
C GLN A 83 -1.18 13.62 3.49
N ASP A 84 -0.20 14.52 3.37
CA ASP A 84 -0.44 15.97 3.34
C ASP A 84 -1.22 16.39 2.08
N ASP A 85 -0.97 15.76 0.93
CA ASP A 85 -1.75 15.97 -0.31
C ASP A 85 -3.18 15.44 -0.20
N TYR A 86 -3.39 14.32 0.51
CA TYR A 86 -4.73 13.71 0.66
C TYR A 86 -5.60 14.49 1.64
N GLY A 87 -4.96 15.15 2.62
CA GLY A 87 -5.62 16.00 3.60
C GLY A 87 -6.39 15.20 4.65
N TYR A 88 -7.15 15.93 5.49
CA TYR A 88 -7.96 15.35 6.55
C TYR A 88 -9.25 16.15 6.75
N PHE A 89 -10.28 15.47 7.23
CA PHE A 89 -11.52 16.11 7.65
C PHE A 89 -11.40 16.51 9.12
N ALA A 90 -11.61 17.79 9.42
CA ALA A 90 -11.61 18.32 10.78
C ALA A 90 -12.96 18.98 11.07
N VAL A 91 -13.59 18.57 12.18
CA VAL A 91 -14.77 19.24 12.73
C VAL A 91 -14.32 19.94 14.00
N THR A 92 -14.53 21.25 14.05
CA THR A 92 -14.25 22.09 15.22
C THR A 92 -15.52 22.35 15.98
#